data_AF-A0A0G1Z921-F1
#
_entry.id   AF-A0A0G1Z921-F1
#
_cell.length_a   1.000
_cell.length_b   1.000
_cell.length_c   1.000
_cell.angle_alpha   90.00
_cell.angle_beta   90.00
_cell.angle_gamma   90.00
#
_symmetry.space_group_name_H-M   'P 1'
#
loop_
_entity.id
_entity.type
_entity.pdbx_description
1 polymer ?
#
loop_
_entity_poly.entity_id
_entity_poly.type
_entity_poly.pdbx_seq_one_letter_code
_entity_poly.pdbx_strand_id
1 'polypeptide(L)'
;MAGASVLALIALALIVSGALALAGRVPSESQTAAAPAADPFAGIEIAGKAAVVIDIPSGKTLYEKNPDAALPLASLTKVMLALVVAEALPPDSIIVIPYYAGGSAGE
;
A
#
# COMPACT_ATOMS: atom_id res chain seq x y z
N MET A 1 35.97 -24.98 57.28
CA MET A 1 35.12 -23.77 57.22
C MET A 1 34.65 -23.49 55.78
N ALA A 2 34.08 -24.47 55.05
CA ALA A 2 33.69 -24.31 53.64
C ALA A 2 32.18 -24.44 53.37
N GLY A 3 31.39 -25.01 54.30
CA GLY A 3 29.97 -25.27 54.07
C GLY A 3 29.06 -24.04 54.15
N ALA A 4 29.33 -23.10 55.06
CA ALA A 4 28.51 -21.90 55.26
C ALA A 4 28.60 -20.94 54.06
N SER A 5 29.77 -20.82 53.44
CA SER A 5 29.99 -19.94 52.28
C SER A 5 29.29 -20.46 51.02
N VAL A 6 29.21 -21.78 50.84
CA VAL A 6 28.49 -22.41 49.71
C VAL A 6 26.98 -22.24 49.84
N LEU A 7 26.44 -22.40 51.05
CA LEU A 7 25.01 -22.16 51.33
C LEU A 7 24.63 -20.69 51.10
N ALA A 8 25.49 -19.74 51.48
CA ALA A 8 25.26 -18.32 51.24
C ALA A 8 25.25 -17.97 49.74
N LEU A 9 26.13 -18.58 48.94
CA LEU A 9 26.17 -18.37 47.49
C LEU A 9 24.94 -18.96 46.78
N ILE A 10 24.46 -20.13 47.22
CA ILE A 10 23.22 -20.74 46.69
C ILE A 10 22.01 -19.87 47.04
N ALA A 11 21.91 -19.40 48.29
CA ALA A 11 20.83 -18.51 48.71
C ALA A 11 20.82 -17.20 47.88
N LEU A 12 21.99 -16.61 47.66
CA LEU A 12 22.12 -15.41 46.83
C LEU A 12 21.72 -15.67 45.38
N ALA A 13 22.14 -16.81 44.80
CA ALA A 13 21.77 -17.19 43.43
C ALA A 13 20.26 -17.40 43.25
N LEU A 14 19.59 -17.97 44.26
CA LEU A 14 18.13 -18.15 44.26
C LEU A 14 17.39 -16.81 44.38
N ILE A 15 17.89 -15.89 45.20
CA ILE A 15 17.30 -14.54 45.34
C ILE A 15 17.45 -13.75 44.04
N VAL A 16 18.63 -13.81 43.39
CA VAL A 16 18.88 -13.13 42.11
C VAL A 16 18.01 -13.72 40.99
N SER A 17 17.87 -15.05 40.94
CA SER A 17 17.01 -15.72 39.97
C SER A 17 15.52 -15.39 40.19
N GLY A 18 15.09 -15.31 41.46
CA GLY A 18 13.73 -14.90 41.82
C GLY A 18 13.45 -13.45 41.45
N ALA A 19 14.39 -12.53 41.69
CA ALA A 19 14.26 -11.12 41.31
C ALA A 19 14.18 -10.94 39.78
N LEU A 20 14.96 -11.71 39.02
CA LEU A 20 14.95 -11.64 37.55
C LEU A 20 13.65 -12.20 36.94
N ALA A 21 13.05 -13.21 37.58
CA ALA A 21 11.74 -13.76 37.19
C ALA A 21 10.56 -12.81 37.51
N LEU A 22 10.76 -11.82 38.39
CA LEU A 22 9.79 -10.75 38.63
C LEU A 22 9.93 -9.59 37.64
N ALA A 23 11.14 -9.30 37.16
CA ALA A 23 11.43 -8.17 36.26
C ALA A 23 11.02 -8.42 34.79
N GLY A 24 10.90 -9.68 34.36
CA GLY A 24 10.54 -10.04 32.99
C GLY A 24 9.04 -10.07 32.67
N ARG A 25 8.18 -9.70 33.62
CA ARG A 25 6.72 -9.73 33.45
C ARG A 25 6.25 -8.44 32.80
N VAL A 26 6.58 -8.24 31.53
CA VAL A 26 5.93 -7.22 30.73
C VAL A 26 4.45 -7.61 30.68
N PRO A 27 3.53 -6.76 31.16
CA PRO A 27 2.11 -7.03 31.01
C PRO A 27 1.85 -7.21 29.52
N SER A 28 1.46 -8.42 29.14
CA SER A 28 0.98 -8.71 27.79
C SER A 28 -0.27 -7.86 27.62
N GLU A 29 -0.11 -6.71 26.94
CA GLU A 29 -1.26 -5.97 26.43
C GLU A 29 -2.07 -6.98 25.61
N SER A 30 -3.23 -7.35 26.14
CA SER A 30 -4.23 -8.08 25.37
C SER A 30 -4.44 -7.28 24.10
N GLN A 31 -3.98 -7.81 22.98
CA GLN A 31 -4.36 -7.35 21.66
C GLN A 31 -5.88 -7.45 21.61
N THR A 32 -6.54 -6.33 21.91
CA THR A 32 -7.93 -6.12 21.51
C THR A 32 -7.89 -6.17 20.00
N ALA A 33 -8.37 -7.27 19.44
CA ALA A 33 -8.52 -7.42 18.00
C ALA A 33 -9.32 -6.21 17.50
N ALA A 34 -8.69 -5.39 16.67
CA ALA A 34 -9.35 -4.27 16.03
C ALA A 34 -10.59 -4.82 15.30
N ALA A 35 -11.75 -4.21 15.55
CA ALA A 35 -12.96 -4.54 14.81
C ALA A 35 -12.68 -4.46 13.30
N PRO A 36 -13.22 -5.36 12.48
CA PRO A 36 -13.01 -5.29 11.04
C PRO A 36 -13.44 -3.92 10.53
N ALA A 37 -12.51 -3.21 9.88
CA ALA A 37 -12.81 -1.93 9.27
C ALA A 37 -13.93 -2.13 8.25
N ALA A 38 -14.96 -1.30 8.32
CA ALA A 38 -16.04 -1.31 7.34
C ALA A 38 -15.47 -1.08 5.93
N ASP A 39 -15.99 -1.79 4.93
CA ASP A 39 -15.64 -1.56 3.53
C ASP A 39 -16.09 -0.14 3.14
N PRO A 40 -15.16 0.78 2.83
CA PRO A 40 -15.52 2.16 2.49
C PRO A 40 -16.25 2.28 1.15
N PHE A 41 -16.29 1.22 0.33
CA PHE A 41 -17.01 1.18 -0.95
C PHE A 41 -18.34 0.44 -0.87
N ALA A 42 -18.75 -0.03 0.32
CA ALA A 42 -20.01 -0.73 0.50
C ALA A 42 -21.19 0.15 0.06
N GLY A 43 -22.04 -0.39 -0.83
CA GLY A 43 -23.23 0.30 -1.34
C GLY A 43 -22.96 1.34 -2.44
N ILE A 44 -21.71 1.47 -2.93
CA ILE A 44 -21.42 2.33 -4.09
C ILE A 44 -21.84 1.62 -5.39
N GLU A 45 -22.75 2.25 -6.12
CA GLU A 45 -23.11 1.85 -7.47
C GLU A 45 -22.37 2.69 -8.52
N ILE A 46 -21.55 2.04 -9.33
CA ILE A 46 -20.84 2.69 -10.43
C ILE A 46 -21.54 2.38 -11.76
N ALA A 47 -21.91 3.42 -12.51
CA ALA A 47 -22.54 3.29 -13.82
C ALA A 47 -21.58 2.71 -14.88
N GLY A 48 -20.28 2.98 -14.75
CA GLY A 48 -19.24 2.41 -15.61
C GLY A 48 -19.24 0.88 -15.61
N LYS A 49 -18.96 0.29 -16.78
CA LYS A 49 -18.86 -1.17 -16.96
C LYS A 49 -17.64 -1.77 -16.22
N ALA A 50 -16.61 -0.96 -16.02
CA ALA A 50 -15.43 -1.27 -15.23
C ALA A 50 -14.96 -0.04 -14.43
N ALA A 51 -14.26 -0.26 -13.31
CA ALA A 51 -13.67 0.79 -12.48
C ALA A 51 -12.54 0.21 -11.61
N VAL A 52 -11.58 1.06 -11.23
CA VAL A 52 -10.48 0.72 -10.32
C VAL A 52 -10.10 1.95 -9.49
N VAL A 53 -9.76 1.75 -8.21
CA VAL A 53 -9.20 2.76 -7.32
C VAL A 53 -7.91 2.21 -6.74
N ILE A 54 -6.81 2.92 -6.94
CA ILE A 54 -5.47 2.51 -6.50
C ILE A 54 -4.91 3.61 -5.61
N ASP A 55 -4.38 3.23 -4.45
CA ASP A 55 -3.53 4.10 -3.64
C ASP A 55 -2.15 4.21 -4.30
N ILE A 56 -1.88 5.32 -4.99
CA ILE A 56 -0.67 5.47 -5.83
C ILE A 56 0.65 5.25 -5.08
N PRO A 57 0.87 5.79 -3.86
CA PRO A 57 2.12 5.58 -3.14
C PRO A 57 2.40 4.12 -2.76
N SER A 58 1.37 3.37 -2.36
CA SER A 58 1.53 1.97 -1.94
C SER A 58 1.31 0.96 -3.07
N GLY A 59 0.69 1.38 -4.17
CA GLY A 59 0.22 0.51 -5.26
C GLY A 59 -0.97 -0.38 -4.87
N LYS A 60 -1.55 -0.21 -3.67
CA LYS A 60 -2.65 -1.05 -3.20
C LYS A 60 -3.93 -0.72 -3.95
N THR A 61 -4.55 -1.72 -4.58
CA THR A 61 -5.93 -1.60 -5.04
C THR A 61 -6.88 -1.50 -3.84
N LEU A 62 -7.68 -0.44 -3.81
CA LEU A 62 -8.71 -0.20 -2.81
C LEU A 62 -10.11 -0.67 -3.26
N TYR A 63 -10.37 -0.63 -4.58
CA TYR A 63 -11.64 -1.04 -5.17
C TYR A 63 -11.44 -1.47 -6.63
N GLU A 64 -12.16 -2.50 -7.06
CA GLU A 64 -12.19 -2.98 -8.45
C GLU A 64 -13.60 -3.39 -8.86
N LYS A 65 -13.95 -3.12 -10.12
CA LYS A 65 -15.13 -3.62 -10.82
C LYS A 65 -14.69 -4.02 -12.22
N ASN A 66 -14.75 -5.31 -12.55
CA ASN A 66 -14.36 -5.85 -13.86
C ASN A 66 -13.01 -5.31 -14.40
N PRO A 67 -11.91 -5.37 -13.61
CA PRO A 67 -10.66 -4.67 -13.93
C PRO A 67 -10.01 -5.12 -15.25
N ASP A 68 -10.18 -6.39 -15.63
CA ASP A 68 -9.57 -6.97 -16.84
C ASP A 68 -10.47 -6.90 -18.09
N ALA A 69 -11.61 -6.20 -18.00
CA ALA A 69 -12.53 -6.09 -19.12
C ALA A 69 -11.95 -5.21 -20.25
N ALA A 70 -11.78 -5.81 -21.44
CA ALA A 70 -11.41 -5.07 -22.63
C ALA A 70 -12.58 -4.19 -23.13
N LEU A 71 -12.48 -2.87 -22.90
CA LEU A 71 -13.49 -1.87 -23.27
C LEU A 71 -12.88 -0.76 -24.13
N PRO A 72 -13.66 -0.09 -25.00
CA PRO A 72 -13.17 1.07 -25.74
C PRO A 72 -12.71 2.19 -24.80
N LEU A 73 -11.42 2.54 -24.85
CA LEU A 73 -10.80 3.52 -23.96
C LEU A 73 -11.14 4.98 -24.32
N ALA A 74 -11.60 5.22 -25.55
CA ALA A 74 -11.86 6.55 -26.10
C ALA A 74 -10.67 7.50 -25.84
N SER A 75 -10.92 8.70 -25.31
CA SER A 75 -9.86 9.66 -25.02
C SER A 75 -8.90 9.26 -23.89
N LEU A 76 -9.16 8.19 -23.11
CA LEU A 76 -8.18 7.69 -22.13
C LEU A 76 -6.89 7.21 -22.79
N THR A 77 -6.94 6.80 -24.06
CA THR A 77 -5.74 6.48 -24.86
C THR A 77 -4.73 7.63 -24.89
N LYS A 78 -5.18 8.89 -24.69
CA LYS A 78 -4.29 10.05 -24.65
C LYS A 78 -3.33 10.04 -23.45
N VAL A 79 -3.61 9.30 -22.38
CA VAL A 79 -2.66 9.17 -21.24
C VAL A 79 -1.40 8.44 -21.68
N MET A 80 -1.54 7.30 -22.37
CA MET A 80 -0.39 6.59 -22.94
C MET A 80 0.33 7.43 -24.00
N LEU A 81 -0.42 8.13 -24.86
CA LEU A 81 0.17 9.03 -25.84
C LEU A 81 1.00 10.14 -25.17
N ALA A 82 0.47 10.78 -24.12
CA ALA A 82 1.19 11.84 -23.41
C ALA A 82 2.49 11.34 -22.79
N LEU A 83 2.48 10.13 -22.20
CA LEU A 83 3.70 9.50 -21.68
C LEU A 83 4.74 9.29 -22.80
N VAL A 84 4.33 8.65 -23.90
CA VAL A 84 5.24 8.38 -25.04
C VAL A 84 5.79 9.69 -25.64
N VAL A 85 4.96 10.72 -25.76
CA VAL A 85 5.40 12.03 -26.28
C VAL A 85 6.40 12.69 -25.32
N ALA A 86 6.15 12.63 -24.01
CA ALA A 86 7.05 13.21 -23.01
C ALA A 86 8.42 12.50 -22.96
N GLU A 87 8.47 11.20 -23.25
CA GLU A 87 9.71 10.43 -23.36
C GLU A 87 10.43 10.66 -24.68
N ALA A 88 9.68 10.85 -25.77
CA ALA A 88 10.24 10.95 -27.13
C ALA A 88 10.68 12.36 -27.51
N LEU A 89 10.07 13.41 -26.95
CA LEU A 89 10.27 14.79 -27.38
C LEU A 89 10.55 15.72 -26.19
N PRO A 90 11.52 16.64 -26.30
CA PRO A 90 11.66 17.76 -25.38
C PRO A 90 10.37 18.60 -25.29
N PRO A 91 10.02 19.16 -24.12
CA PRO A 91 8.82 19.99 -23.95
C PRO A 91 8.74 21.22 -24.85
N ASP A 92 9.89 21.73 -25.31
CA ASP A 92 10.05 22.90 -26.18
C ASP A 92 10.15 22.53 -27.67
N SER A 93 9.88 21.27 -28.03
CA SER A 93 9.87 20.83 -29.42
C SER A 93 8.86 21.60 -30.26
N ILE A 94 9.33 22.22 -31.34
CA ILE A 94 8.48 22.88 -32.32
C ILE A 94 7.96 21.82 -33.30
N ILE A 95 6.65 21.64 -33.36
CA ILE A 95 5.98 20.71 -34.27
C ILE A 95 5.19 21.49 -35.33
N VAL A 96 5.45 21.19 -36.61
CA VAL A 96 4.62 21.68 -37.72
C VAL A 96 3.37 20.81 -37.81
N ILE A 97 2.19 21.41 -37.63
CA ILE A 97 0.92 20.69 -37.74
C ILE A 97 0.64 20.45 -39.24
N PRO A 98 0.66 19.20 -39.73
CA PRO A 98 0.37 18.93 -41.13
C PRO A 98 -1.13 19.11 -41.42
N TYR A 99 -1.47 19.42 -42.67
CA TYR A 99 -2.86 19.68 -43.11
C TYR A 99 -3.86 18.61 -42.66
N TYR A 100 -3.47 17.33 -42.68
CA TYR A 100 -4.35 16.21 -42.32
C TYR A 100 -4.59 16.03 -40.80
N ALA A 101 -3.84 16.72 -39.93
CA ALA A 101 -3.98 16.57 -38.48
C ALA A 101 -5.23 17.27 -37.90
N GLY A 102 -5.82 18.23 -38.64
CA GLY A 102 -6.97 19.02 -38.19
C GLY A 102 -8.32 18.31 -38.28
N GLY A 103 -8.37 17.06 -38.77
CA GLY A 103 -9.62 16.33 -38.94
C GLY A 103 -10.52 16.82 -40.09
N SER A 104 -10.10 17.84 -40.85
CA SER A 104 -10.82 18.35 -42.02
C SER A 104 -10.46 17.62 -43.32
N ALA A 105 -10.43 16.28 -43.28
CA ALA A 105 -10.50 15.49 -44.50
C ALA A 105 -11.98 15.48 -44.92
N GLY A 106 -12.27 16.01 -46.11
CA GLY A 106 -13.61 16.30 -46.59
C GLY A 106 -14.59 15.14 -46.52
N GLU A 107 -15.80 15.48 -46.07
CA GLU A 107 -17.01 15.04 -46.77
C GLU A 107 -17.04 15.60 -48.20
#